data_AF-A0A917KU44-F1
#
_entry.id   AF-A0A917KU44-F1
#
_cell.length_a   1.000
_cell.length_b   1.000
_cell.length_c   1.000
_cell.angle_alpha   90.00
_cell.angle_beta   90.00
_cell.angle_gamma   90.00
#
_symmetry.space_group_name_H-M   'P 1'
#
loop_
_entity.id
_entity.type
_entity.pdbx_description
1 polymer ?
#
loop_
_entity_poly.entity_id
_entity_poly.type
_entity_poly.pdbx_seq_one_letter_code
_entity_poly.pdbx_strand_id
1 'polypeptide(L)'
;MNRSVLSEVFRATAPLLAPGTLEVATSWTHPVRGPIDCPAHRLLTAHARRAGYEARSRALRQPGIHADGAPRTAVFAVSYENPDGGHSGLAIAVHGADTATASFAREQIAAWSTALRTRRMLYVRLDAPQPRLDTAGRTGTRVPGQQPCHSPGPWQACGCPGATACGAVENAARSLRRFLDRGDDVLVVGVPNTPASRTWWDGILPARGRPVATPEQAESLTVPDPDRLAYVVAPGTVVTEAARVLTVLRRRFPRLKGQHPREWCYTMDDLYTAVGSVLAQSDVLLVTGRGDSPVVRTALPQAARLDVRVRHVPALDHLRPQDTDAATIAVLDASADERVRRQVTQVLDGLGPASHVHRQVRTTTPAPSALAAGPADPALAEGRGRPAQGVRDPAGIAAPTRSLAP
;
A
#
# COMPACT_ATOMS: atom_id res chain seq x y z
N MET A 1 21.00 -20.81 13.90
CA MET A 1 20.94 -20.29 15.28
C MET A 1 21.49 -18.87 15.29
N ASN A 2 20.65 -17.87 15.54
CA ASN A 2 21.02 -16.46 15.68
C ASN A 2 22.03 -16.29 16.83
N ARG A 3 23.33 -16.46 16.57
CA ARG A 3 24.39 -16.33 17.59
C ARG A 3 24.53 -14.91 18.15
N SER A 4 23.89 -13.92 17.54
CA SER A 4 23.88 -12.53 18.01
C SER A 4 22.79 -12.23 19.04
N VAL A 5 21.75 -13.05 19.19
CA VAL A 5 20.67 -12.77 20.15
C VAL A 5 21.08 -13.24 21.56
N LEU A 6 21.03 -12.34 22.53
CA LEU A 6 21.38 -12.59 23.93
C LEU A 6 20.25 -12.10 24.84
N SER A 7 19.67 -13.00 25.61
CA SER A 7 18.60 -12.72 26.57
C SER A 7 19.14 -12.85 28.00
N GLU A 8 18.98 -11.81 28.79
CA GLU A 8 19.60 -11.70 30.12
C GLU A 8 18.69 -10.98 31.11
N VAL A 9 18.98 -11.20 32.40
CA VAL A 9 18.32 -10.50 33.49
C VAL A 9 19.39 -9.82 34.34
N PHE A 10 19.31 -8.50 34.41
CA PHE A 10 20.23 -7.68 35.20
C PHE A 10 19.58 -7.27 36.50
N ARG A 11 20.36 -7.26 37.58
CA ARG A 11 19.95 -6.69 38.85
C ARG A 11 20.58 -5.32 38.99
N ALA A 12 19.77 -4.33 39.34
CA ALA A 12 20.18 -2.95 39.39
C ALA A 12 19.69 -2.26 40.68
N THR A 13 20.46 -1.29 41.14
CA THR A 13 20.07 -0.37 42.23
C THR A 13 19.24 0.81 41.72
N ALA A 14 19.24 1.06 40.41
CA ALA A 14 18.49 2.10 39.72
C ALA A 14 17.94 1.60 38.37
N PRO A 15 16.82 2.18 37.89
CA PRO A 15 16.02 3.17 38.58
C PRO A 15 15.20 2.61 39.75
N LEU A 16 14.87 3.46 40.72
CA LEU A 16 13.93 3.12 41.79
C LEU A 16 12.51 3.12 41.23
N LEU A 17 11.87 1.96 41.22
CA LEU A 17 10.50 1.76 40.74
C LEU A 17 9.59 1.42 41.91
N ALA A 18 8.38 1.96 41.91
CA ALA A 18 7.36 1.54 42.85
C ALA A 18 6.78 0.18 42.40
N PRO A 19 6.35 -0.69 43.33
CA PRO A 19 5.57 -1.88 42.96
C PRO A 19 4.36 -1.50 42.08
N GLY A 20 4.05 -2.32 41.07
CA GLY A 20 2.99 -2.05 40.10
C GLY A 20 3.35 -1.08 38.96
N THR A 21 4.56 -0.50 38.98
CA THR A 21 5.09 0.34 37.89
C THR A 21 6.15 -0.42 37.09
N LEU A 22 6.22 -0.17 35.79
CA LEU A 22 7.26 -0.71 34.93
C LEU A 22 7.79 0.32 33.94
N GLU A 23 9.02 0.11 33.51
CA GLU A 23 9.66 0.99 32.56
C GLU A 23 10.25 0.23 31.39
N VAL A 24 9.94 0.71 30.20
CA VAL A 24 10.46 0.14 28.97
C VAL A 24 11.62 1.00 28.50
N ALA A 25 12.77 0.39 28.29
CA ALA A 25 13.96 1.09 27.83
C ALA A 25 13.73 1.66 26.43
N THR A 26 13.99 2.95 26.20
CA THR A 26 14.20 3.51 24.85
C THR A 26 15.62 3.25 24.35
N SER A 27 16.56 3.14 25.29
CA SER A 27 17.95 2.73 25.11
C SER A 27 18.52 2.30 26.47
N TRP A 28 19.60 1.54 26.48
CA TRP A 28 20.31 1.12 27.69
C TRP A 28 21.76 0.76 27.38
N THR A 29 22.62 0.65 28.40
CA THR A 29 24.03 0.26 28.22
C THR A 29 24.24 -1.16 28.71
N HIS A 30 24.54 -2.06 27.79
CA HIS A 30 24.93 -3.43 28.08
C HIS A 30 26.41 -3.49 28.50
N PRO A 31 26.80 -4.28 29.53
CA PRO A 31 28.18 -4.33 30.02
C PRO A 31 29.24 -4.69 28.98
N VAL A 32 28.95 -5.68 28.13
CA VAL A 32 29.83 -6.13 27.03
C VAL A 32 29.56 -5.44 25.70
N ARG A 33 28.30 -5.32 25.28
CA ARG A 33 27.88 -4.82 23.97
C ARG A 33 27.82 -3.29 23.87
N GLY A 34 28.01 -2.58 24.98
CA GLY A 34 27.95 -1.12 25.00
C GLY A 34 26.52 -0.59 24.81
N PRO A 35 26.32 0.53 24.09
CA PRO A 35 25.00 1.13 23.92
C PRO A 35 24.07 0.24 23.08
N ILE A 36 22.84 0.08 23.56
CA ILE A 36 21.77 -0.67 22.89
C ILE A 36 20.57 0.27 22.72
N ASP A 37 20.09 0.38 21.48
CA ASP A 37 18.86 1.10 21.19
C ASP A 37 17.63 0.17 21.21
N CYS A 38 16.48 0.70 21.64
CA CYS A 38 15.25 -0.07 21.73
C CYS A 38 14.13 0.60 20.90
N PRO A 39 14.14 0.50 19.55
CA PRO A 39 13.17 1.19 18.71
C PRO A 39 11.73 0.72 18.95
N ALA A 40 11.59 -0.56 19.31
CA ALA A 40 10.31 -1.20 19.59
C ALA A 40 9.79 -0.96 21.04
N HIS A 41 10.38 -0.05 21.83
CA HIS A 41 9.91 0.24 23.19
C HIS A 41 8.41 0.62 23.29
N ARG A 42 7.86 1.27 22.25
CA ARG A 42 6.45 1.67 22.20
C ARG A 42 5.51 0.46 22.18
N LEU A 43 5.93 -0.65 21.58
CA LEU A 43 5.18 -1.89 21.53
C LEU A 43 5.01 -2.45 22.94
N LEU A 44 6.11 -2.66 23.67
CA LEU A 44 6.07 -3.20 25.03
C LEU A 44 5.34 -2.26 25.99
N THR A 45 5.49 -0.95 25.81
CA THR A 45 4.76 0.05 26.60
C THR A 45 3.25 -0.03 26.35
N ALA A 46 2.83 -0.24 25.09
CA ALA A 46 1.43 -0.41 24.74
C ALA A 46 0.84 -1.71 25.31
N HIS A 47 1.58 -2.82 25.25
CA HIS A 47 1.17 -4.09 25.86
C HIS A 47 1.05 -4.01 27.38
N ALA A 48 2.00 -3.35 28.05
CA ALA A 48 1.97 -3.13 29.49
C ALA A 48 0.75 -2.32 29.94
N ARG A 49 0.44 -1.21 29.24
CA ARG A 49 -0.76 -0.40 29.53
C ARG A 49 -2.04 -1.18 29.30
N ARG A 50 -2.09 -2.00 28.23
CA ARG A 50 -3.24 -2.87 27.97
C ARG A 50 -3.43 -3.92 29.07
N ALA A 51 -2.35 -4.39 29.69
CA ALA A 51 -2.38 -5.30 30.83
C ALA A 51 -2.69 -4.61 32.18
N GLY A 52 -2.90 -3.29 32.20
CA GLY A 52 -3.27 -2.53 33.39
C GLY A 52 -2.11 -1.98 34.21
N TYR A 53 -0.87 -2.10 33.74
CA TYR A 53 0.30 -1.56 34.45
C TYR A 53 0.56 -0.09 34.13
N GLU A 54 1.09 0.66 35.10
CA GLU A 54 1.66 1.99 34.83
C GLU A 54 3.00 1.84 34.12
N ALA A 55 3.01 2.12 32.81
CA ALA A 55 4.19 1.94 31.96
C ALA A 55 4.66 3.26 31.33
N ARG A 56 5.97 3.52 31.46
CA ARG A 56 6.67 4.67 30.84
C ARG A 56 7.86 4.19 30.02
N SER A 57 8.16 4.89 28.94
CA SER A 57 9.37 4.63 28.15
C SER A 57 10.45 5.65 28.49
N ARG A 58 11.65 5.19 28.83
CA ARG A 58 12.80 6.09 29.07
C ARG A 58 14.13 5.41 28.79
N ALA A 59 15.20 6.20 28.65
CA ALA A 59 16.54 5.65 28.59
C ALA A 59 16.92 5.10 29.98
N LEU A 60 17.32 3.84 30.04
CA LEU A 60 17.88 3.25 31.25
C LEU A 60 19.37 3.58 31.28
N ARG A 61 19.73 4.60 32.07
CA ARG A 61 21.14 4.89 32.38
C ARG A 61 21.73 3.68 33.10
N GLN A 62 23.03 3.44 32.90
CA GLN A 62 23.74 2.24 33.39
C GLN A 62 23.14 1.69 34.68
N PRO A 63 22.67 0.42 34.71
CA PRO A 63 22.36 -0.23 35.96
C PRO A 63 23.67 -0.24 36.75
N GLY A 64 23.79 0.66 37.73
CA GLY A 64 25.02 0.81 38.50
C GLY A 64 25.38 -0.53 39.11
N ILE A 65 26.42 -1.16 38.60
CA ILE A 65 27.09 -2.30 39.24
C ILE A 65 27.94 -1.68 40.35
N HIS A 66 27.29 -1.15 41.39
CA HIS A 66 27.98 -0.70 42.59
C HIS A 66 27.35 -1.34 43.82
N ALA A 67 28.27 -1.91 44.59
CA ALA A 67 28.09 -2.75 45.76
C ALA A 67 27.38 -2.02 46.91
N ASP A 68 26.85 -2.83 47.84
CA ASP A 68 26.16 -2.46 49.08
C ASP A 68 24.74 -1.88 48.93
N GLY A 69 23.84 -2.72 48.45
CA GLY A 69 22.40 -2.54 48.57
C GLY A 69 21.63 -3.70 47.97
N ALA A 70 20.58 -4.19 48.64
CA ALA A 70 19.72 -5.24 48.07
C ALA A 70 19.15 -4.76 46.73
N PRO A 71 19.25 -5.55 45.64
CA PRO A 71 18.82 -5.13 44.31
C PRO A 71 17.32 -4.84 44.32
N ARG A 72 16.95 -3.58 44.11
CA ARG A 72 15.56 -3.11 44.13
C ARG A 72 14.90 -3.17 42.76
N THR A 73 15.67 -3.37 41.69
CA THR A 73 15.17 -3.37 40.31
C THR A 73 15.73 -4.55 39.53
N ALA A 74 14.86 -5.22 38.79
CA ALA A 74 15.21 -6.26 37.84
C ALA A 74 14.97 -5.75 36.42
N VAL A 75 15.95 -5.90 35.53
CA VAL A 75 15.86 -5.53 34.12
C VAL A 75 15.89 -6.80 33.28
N PHE A 76 14.79 -7.10 32.61
CA PHE A 76 14.67 -8.19 31.66
C PHE A 76 14.99 -7.63 30.28
N ALA A 77 15.95 -8.22 29.59
CA ALA A 77 16.38 -7.67 28.32
C ALA A 77 16.76 -8.75 27.30
N VAL A 78 16.64 -8.38 26.04
CA VAL A 78 17.21 -9.09 24.90
C VAL A 78 17.94 -8.09 24.02
N SER A 79 19.12 -8.46 23.53
CA SER A 79 19.89 -7.65 22.58
C SER A 79 20.37 -8.48 21.40
N TYR A 80 20.60 -7.83 20.27
CA TYR A 80 21.14 -8.42 19.05
C TYR A 80 22.03 -7.41 18.32
N GLU A 81 22.92 -7.92 17.48
CA GLU A 81 23.83 -7.14 16.65
C GLU A 81 23.18 -6.79 15.32
N ASN A 82 23.37 -5.56 14.86
CA ASN A 82 22.85 -5.09 13.58
C ASN A 82 23.85 -5.38 12.44
N PRO A 83 23.39 -5.64 11.20
CA PRO A 83 24.26 -5.86 10.05
C PRO A 83 25.22 -4.70 9.76
N ASP A 84 24.78 -3.46 10.01
CA ASP A 84 25.56 -2.25 9.78
C ASP A 84 26.45 -1.88 10.99
N GLY A 85 26.52 -2.76 12.00
CA GLY A 85 27.21 -2.54 13.26
C GLY A 85 26.34 -1.92 14.35
N GLY A 86 26.83 -2.01 15.58
CA GLY A 86 26.08 -1.62 16.78
C GLY A 86 25.04 -2.67 17.19
N HIS A 87 24.23 -2.33 18.20
CA HIS A 87 23.32 -3.27 18.81
C HIS A 87 21.93 -2.66 19.05
N SER A 88 20.92 -3.51 18.94
CA SER A 88 19.54 -3.16 19.24
C SER A 88 18.91 -4.20 20.14
N GLY A 89 17.79 -3.86 20.76
CA GLY A 89 17.18 -4.75 21.74
C GLY A 89 15.85 -4.29 22.29
N LEU A 90 15.44 -5.00 23.33
CA LEU A 90 14.26 -4.73 24.12
C LEU A 90 14.66 -4.85 25.59
N ALA A 91 14.18 -3.96 26.45
CA ALA A 91 14.36 -4.13 27.88
C ALA A 91 13.17 -3.56 28.67
N ILE A 92 12.81 -4.26 29.75
CA ILE A 92 11.80 -3.84 30.72
C ILE A 92 12.43 -3.88 32.11
N ALA A 93 12.40 -2.76 32.82
CA ALA A 93 12.78 -2.63 34.21
C ALA A 93 11.54 -2.67 35.11
N VAL A 94 11.61 -3.44 36.20
CA VAL A 94 10.55 -3.61 37.20
C VAL A 94 11.12 -3.61 38.62
N HIS A 95 10.27 -3.40 39.62
CA HIS A 95 10.68 -3.55 41.02
C HIS A 95 11.04 -5.02 41.33
N GLY A 96 12.20 -5.24 41.95
CA GLY A 96 12.81 -6.56 42.11
C GLY A 96 12.05 -7.53 43.04
N ALA A 97 11.20 -7.01 43.93
CA ALA A 97 10.33 -7.82 44.79
C ALA A 97 8.89 -7.97 44.26
N ASP A 98 8.55 -7.30 43.15
CA ASP A 98 7.21 -7.39 42.56
C ASP A 98 7.16 -8.54 41.55
N THR A 99 6.62 -9.68 41.99
CA THR A 99 6.57 -10.90 41.19
C THR A 99 5.62 -10.79 40.00
N ALA A 100 4.57 -9.98 40.09
CA ALA A 100 3.58 -9.84 39.03
C ALA A 100 4.16 -9.08 37.83
N THR A 101 4.76 -7.91 38.06
CA THR A 101 5.42 -7.15 36.98
C THR A 101 6.64 -7.89 36.44
N ALA A 102 7.38 -8.62 37.29
CA ALA A 102 8.48 -9.46 36.85
C ALA A 102 8.06 -10.64 35.95
N SER A 103 6.92 -11.30 36.23
CA SER A 103 6.40 -12.35 35.34
C SER A 103 6.01 -11.77 33.98
N PHE A 104 5.27 -10.66 34.00
CA PHE A 104 4.88 -9.96 32.77
C PHE A 104 6.11 -9.55 31.94
N ALA A 105 7.11 -8.92 32.56
CA ALA A 105 8.33 -8.50 31.87
C ALA A 105 9.08 -9.68 31.24
N ARG A 106 9.21 -10.79 31.98
CA ARG A 106 9.86 -12.02 31.49
C ARG A 106 9.11 -12.61 30.30
N GLU A 107 7.78 -12.74 30.40
CA GLU A 107 6.93 -13.28 29.34
C GLU A 107 7.00 -12.41 28.08
N GLN A 108 6.96 -11.09 28.23
CA GLN A 108 7.08 -10.17 27.09
C GLN A 108 8.43 -10.28 26.40
N ILE A 109 9.54 -10.24 27.15
CA ILE A 109 10.88 -10.36 26.57
C ILE A 109 11.08 -11.73 25.92
N ALA A 110 10.64 -12.81 26.56
CA ALA A 110 10.71 -14.16 26.00
C ALA A 110 9.90 -14.25 24.69
N ALA A 111 8.64 -13.80 24.68
CA ALA A 111 7.78 -13.87 23.51
C ALA A 111 8.33 -13.05 22.34
N TRP A 112 8.75 -11.80 22.57
CA TRP A 112 9.28 -10.94 21.51
C TRP A 112 10.70 -11.30 21.07
N SER A 113 11.50 -11.99 21.91
CA SER A 113 12.81 -12.51 21.49
C SER A 113 12.70 -13.54 20.36
N THR A 114 11.64 -14.36 20.35
CA THR A 114 11.36 -15.33 19.27
C THR A 114 10.96 -14.65 17.96
N ALA A 115 10.52 -13.39 18.04
CA ALA A 115 10.18 -12.61 16.86
C ALA A 115 11.43 -12.03 16.19
N LEU A 116 12.56 -11.90 16.87
CA LEU A 116 13.74 -11.18 16.35
C LEU A 116 14.37 -11.87 15.13
N ARG A 117 14.27 -11.24 13.96
CA ARG A 117 14.81 -11.74 12.68
C ARG A 117 14.89 -10.65 11.62
N THR A 118 15.65 -10.93 10.56
CA THR A 118 15.65 -10.11 9.35
C THR A 118 14.34 -10.26 8.58
N ARG A 119 13.80 -9.15 8.05
CA ARG A 119 12.54 -9.16 7.30
C ARG A 119 12.55 -8.24 6.08
N ARG A 120 11.64 -8.51 5.14
CA ARG A 120 11.29 -7.60 4.07
C ARG A 120 9.90 -7.03 4.31
N MET A 121 9.80 -5.71 4.29
CA MET A 121 8.59 -4.93 4.48
C MET A 121 8.10 -4.44 3.11
N LEU A 122 6.88 -4.80 2.73
CA LEU A 122 6.29 -4.41 1.45
C LEU A 122 5.16 -3.38 1.65
N TYR A 123 5.20 -2.33 0.84
CA TYR A 123 4.22 -1.24 0.87
C TYR A 123 3.66 -1.00 -0.52
N VAL A 124 2.37 -0.64 -0.57
CA VAL A 124 1.75 -0.09 -1.78
C VAL A 124 1.85 1.43 -1.71
N ARG A 125 2.55 2.04 -2.67
CA ARG A 125 2.55 3.50 -2.85
C ARG A 125 1.40 3.89 -3.76
N LEU A 126 0.55 4.76 -3.25
CA LEU A 126 -0.50 5.42 -4.03
C LEU A 126 0.09 6.62 -4.79
N ASP A 127 1.12 7.27 -4.24
CA ASP A 127 1.67 8.53 -4.78
C ASP A 127 3.18 8.49 -5.01
N ALA A 128 3.61 9.07 -6.13
CA ALA A 128 4.93 9.67 -6.26
C ALA A 128 4.79 10.99 -7.04
N PRO A 129 5.43 12.09 -6.60
CA PRO A 129 5.61 13.26 -7.45
C PRO A 129 6.36 12.87 -8.72
N GLN A 130 6.00 13.46 -9.86
CA GLN A 130 6.84 13.36 -11.06
C GLN A 130 8.20 14.00 -10.76
N PRO A 131 9.34 13.42 -11.19
CA PRO A 131 10.49 14.25 -11.46
C PRO A 131 10.08 15.26 -12.54
N ARG A 132 10.36 16.55 -12.30
CA ARG A 132 10.07 17.61 -13.27
C ARG A 132 10.85 17.29 -14.55
N LEU A 133 10.15 16.93 -15.62
CA LEU A 133 10.69 17.06 -16.96
C LEU A 133 10.61 18.55 -17.29
N ASP A 134 11.78 19.18 -17.43
CA ASP A 134 11.93 20.58 -17.82
C ASP A 134 11.12 20.83 -19.10
N THR A 135 10.05 21.60 -18.98
CA THR A 135 9.25 22.03 -20.14
C THR A 135 9.79 23.36 -20.65
N ALA A 136 10.66 23.27 -21.66
CA ALA A 136 10.75 24.34 -22.66
C ALA A 136 9.39 24.46 -23.34
N GLY A 137 8.83 25.67 -23.32
CA GLY A 137 7.43 25.93 -23.61
C GLY A 137 7.01 25.60 -25.04
N ARG A 138 5.72 25.26 -25.19
CA ARG A 138 4.91 25.59 -26.38
C ARG A 138 3.43 25.48 -26.03
N THR A 139 2.73 26.58 -26.27
CA THR A 139 1.28 26.75 -26.16
C THR A 139 0.58 26.00 -27.29
N GLY A 140 -0.25 25.03 -26.93
CA GLY A 140 -1.13 24.29 -27.84
C GLY A 140 -2.48 24.04 -27.17
N THR A 141 -3.55 24.14 -27.95
CA THR A 141 -4.96 24.08 -27.54
C THR A 141 -5.31 22.81 -26.75
N ARG A 142 -5.91 23.00 -25.56
CA ARG A 142 -6.28 21.94 -24.61
C ARG A 142 -7.45 21.10 -25.13
N VAL A 143 -7.15 19.86 -25.54
CA VAL A 143 -8.05 18.72 -25.33
C VAL A 143 -7.92 18.34 -23.84
N PRO A 144 -8.99 18.01 -23.09
CA PRO A 144 -8.87 17.61 -21.69
C PRO A 144 -8.24 16.20 -21.60
N GLY A 145 -6.93 16.15 -21.80
CA GLY A 145 -6.09 15.11 -21.24
C GLY A 145 -6.19 15.20 -19.73
N GLN A 146 -6.19 14.05 -19.07
CA GLN A 146 -6.21 13.96 -17.62
C GLN A 146 -5.18 14.94 -17.05
N GLN A 147 -5.64 16.08 -16.54
CA GLN A 147 -4.76 17.04 -15.93
C GLN A 147 -4.10 16.33 -14.76
N PRO A 148 -2.77 16.42 -14.61
CA PRO A 148 -2.17 16.08 -13.34
C PRO A 148 -2.72 17.07 -12.31
N CYS A 149 -3.61 16.59 -11.45
CA CYS A 149 -4.28 17.41 -10.44
C CYS A 149 -3.27 17.81 -9.35
N HIS A 150 -2.50 18.86 -9.59
CA HIS A 150 -1.57 19.40 -8.60
C HIS A 150 -2.32 20.34 -7.65
N SER A 151 -3.04 19.78 -6.67
CA SER A 151 -3.52 20.54 -5.52
C SER A 151 -3.17 19.79 -4.23
N PRO A 152 -2.51 20.43 -3.25
CA PRO A 152 -2.31 19.86 -1.93
C PRO A 152 -3.64 19.87 -1.18
N GLY A 153 -4.42 18.81 -1.35
CA GLY A 153 -5.66 18.54 -0.63
C GLY A 153 -5.70 17.08 -0.16
N PRO A 154 -6.56 16.74 0.81
CA PRO A 154 -6.70 15.36 1.26
C PRO A 154 -7.04 14.47 0.06
N TRP A 155 -6.20 13.46 -0.18
CA TRP A 155 -6.35 12.52 -1.29
C TRP A 155 -7.74 11.88 -1.28
N GLN A 156 -8.35 11.77 -2.45
CA GLN A 156 -9.57 10.98 -2.59
C GLN A 156 -9.26 9.52 -2.31
N ALA A 157 -10.26 8.78 -1.84
CA ALA A 157 -10.15 7.35 -1.56
C ALA A 157 -9.55 6.58 -2.76
N CYS A 158 -9.84 6.97 -4.02
CA CYS A 158 -9.28 6.35 -5.23
C CYS A 158 -7.76 6.52 -5.42
N GLY A 159 -7.06 7.33 -4.62
CA GLY A 159 -5.66 7.70 -4.87
C GLY A 159 -5.47 8.89 -5.82
N CYS A 160 -6.55 9.61 -6.14
CA CYS A 160 -6.46 10.88 -6.89
C CYS A 160 -6.27 12.07 -5.94
N PRO A 161 -5.55 13.13 -6.35
CA PRO A 161 -5.47 14.38 -5.60
C PRO A 161 -6.88 14.93 -5.33
N GLY A 162 -7.10 15.46 -4.11
CA GLY A 162 -8.39 15.92 -3.57
C GLY A 162 -9.05 17.12 -4.26
N ALA A 163 -9.05 17.20 -5.59
CA ALA A 163 -9.80 18.21 -6.32
C ALA A 163 -11.25 17.75 -6.53
N THR A 164 -12.19 18.67 -6.37
CA THR A 164 -13.65 18.51 -6.39
C THR A 164 -14.25 17.99 -7.71
N ALA A 165 -13.42 17.72 -8.71
CA ALA A 165 -13.83 17.20 -10.03
C ALA A 165 -12.91 16.04 -10.46
N CYS A 166 -13.48 14.84 -10.57
CA CYS A 166 -12.79 13.68 -11.13
C CYS A 166 -13.12 13.55 -12.62
N GLY A 167 -12.13 13.78 -13.49
CA GLY A 167 -12.33 13.75 -14.95
C GLY A 167 -12.88 12.41 -15.46
N ALA A 168 -12.61 11.29 -14.78
CA ALA A 168 -13.20 10.01 -15.14
C ALA A 168 -14.71 9.94 -14.86
N VAL A 169 -15.19 10.57 -13.78
CA VAL A 169 -16.62 10.67 -13.46
C VAL A 169 -17.33 11.52 -14.52
N GLU A 170 -16.73 12.65 -14.91
CA GLU A 170 -17.25 13.50 -15.96
C GLU A 170 -17.27 12.82 -17.32
N ASN A 171 -16.21 12.07 -17.67
CA ASN A 171 -16.12 11.31 -18.90
C ASN A 171 -17.20 10.22 -18.96
N ALA A 172 -17.41 9.48 -17.87
CA ALA A 172 -18.47 8.49 -17.78
C ALA A 172 -19.86 9.14 -17.92
N ALA A 173 -20.10 10.28 -17.24
CA ALA A 173 -21.35 11.03 -17.36
C ALA A 173 -21.60 11.56 -18.78
N ARG A 174 -20.58 12.09 -19.44
CA ARG A 174 -20.66 12.59 -20.83
C ARG A 174 -20.97 11.46 -21.80
N SER A 175 -20.26 10.33 -21.67
CA SER A 175 -20.49 9.16 -22.52
C SER A 175 -21.88 8.57 -22.31
N LEU A 176 -22.34 8.46 -21.06
CA LEU A 176 -23.69 8.05 -20.73
C LEU A 176 -24.74 8.94 -21.41
N ARG A 177 -24.65 10.27 -21.22
CA ARG A 177 -25.58 11.23 -21.83
C ARG A 177 -25.58 11.10 -23.36
N ARG A 178 -24.41 10.99 -23.99
CA ARG A 178 -24.28 10.79 -25.44
C ARG A 178 -24.96 9.51 -25.95
N PHE A 179 -24.99 8.42 -25.16
CA PHE A 179 -25.72 7.20 -25.55
C PHE A 179 -27.23 7.36 -25.38
N LEU A 180 -27.66 7.96 -24.27
CA LEU A 180 -29.07 8.23 -23.99
C LEU A 180 -29.71 9.19 -24.99
N ASP A 181 -29.01 10.26 -25.37
CA ASP A 181 -29.49 11.24 -26.37
C ASP A 181 -29.65 10.61 -27.76
N ARG A 182 -28.94 9.50 -28.03
CA ARG A 182 -29.13 8.69 -29.25
C ARG A 182 -30.25 7.65 -29.12
N GLY A 183 -30.88 7.56 -27.96
CA GLY A 183 -31.89 6.56 -27.63
C GLY A 183 -31.33 5.13 -27.53
N ASP A 184 -30.05 4.96 -27.18
CA ASP A 184 -29.51 3.65 -26.83
C ASP A 184 -29.90 3.30 -25.36
N ASP A 185 -30.20 2.03 -25.10
CA ASP A 185 -30.21 1.47 -23.74
C ASP A 185 -28.77 1.39 -23.23
N VAL A 186 -28.51 1.81 -21.98
CA VAL A 186 -27.15 1.90 -21.45
C VAL A 186 -26.91 0.95 -20.28
N LEU A 187 -25.92 0.07 -20.44
CA LEU A 187 -25.38 -0.77 -19.38
C LEU A 187 -24.28 0.00 -18.62
N VAL A 188 -24.35 -0.02 -17.30
CA VAL A 188 -23.30 0.52 -16.43
C VAL A 188 -22.49 -0.64 -15.89
N VAL A 189 -21.29 -0.82 -16.44
CA VAL A 189 -20.44 -1.99 -16.18
C VAL A 189 -19.53 -1.72 -14.97
N GLY A 190 -19.53 -2.66 -14.02
CA GLY A 190 -18.70 -2.63 -12.82
C GLY A 190 -19.45 -2.29 -11.54
N VAL A 191 -18.70 -2.00 -10.47
CA VAL A 191 -19.25 -1.58 -9.18
C VAL A 191 -18.48 -0.36 -8.67
N PRO A 192 -19.17 0.62 -8.05
CA PRO A 192 -18.50 1.78 -7.50
C PRO A 192 -17.68 1.36 -6.27
N ASN A 193 -16.38 1.65 -6.29
CA ASN A 193 -15.48 1.32 -5.18
C ASN A 193 -15.02 2.54 -4.37
N THR A 194 -15.62 3.72 -4.59
CA THR A 194 -15.36 4.96 -3.84
C THR A 194 -16.64 5.72 -3.49
N PRO A 195 -16.61 6.62 -2.47
CA PRO A 195 -17.74 7.49 -2.18
C PRO A 195 -18.20 8.32 -3.39
N ALA A 196 -17.27 8.97 -4.10
CA ALA A 196 -17.60 9.78 -5.27
C ALA A 196 -18.21 8.96 -6.42
N SER A 197 -17.64 7.78 -6.72
CA SER A 197 -18.24 6.87 -7.70
C SER A 197 -19.61 6.36 -7.26
N ARG A 198 -19.82 6.17 -5.94
CA ARG A 198 -21.09 5.71 -5.39
C ARG A 198 -22.15 6.79 -5.53
N THR A 199 -21.84 8.04 -5.21
CA THR A 199 -22.77 9.17 -5.45
C THR A 199 -23.14 9.30 -6.93
N TRP A 200 -22.17 9.18 -7.84
CA TRP A 200 -22.44 9.16 -9.29
C TRP A 200 -23.36 8.00 -9.68
N TRP A 201 -23.07 6.81 -9.15
CA TRP A 201 -23.82 5.59 -9.42
C TRP A 201 -25.28 5.69 -8.93
N ASP A 202 -25.47 6.13 -7.68
CA ASP A 202 -26.78 6.29 -7.04
C ASP A 202 -27.63 7.38 -7.72
N GLY A 203 -27.00 8.44 -8.25
CA GLY A 203 -27.71 9.49 -8.98
C GLY A 203 -28.16 9.11 -10.40
N ILE A 204 -27.57 8.07 -10.99
CA ILE A 204 -27.78 7.70 -12.40
C ILE A 204 -28.67 6.45 -12.55
N LEU A 205 -28.46 5.43 -11.72
CA LEU A 205 -29.16 4.16 -11.84
C LEU A 205 -30.70 4.26 -11.74
N PRO A 206 -31.29 5.09 -10.86
CA PRO A 206 -32.75 5.14 -10.71
C PRO A 206 -33.48 5.65 -11.96
N ALA A 207 -32.77 6.29 -12.90
CA ALA A 207 -33.40 6.97 -14.02
C ALA A 207 -33.01 6.43 -15.39
N ARG A 208 -31.76 5.97 -15.64
CA ARG A 208 -31.24 5.86 -17.02
C ARG A 208 -30.21 4.76 -17.33
N GLY A 209 -29.86 3.86 -16.42
CA GLY A 209 -28.83 2.85 -16.70
C GLY A 209 -29.03 1.54 -15.96
N ARG A 210 -28.68 0.41 -16.59
CA ARG A 210 -28.79 -0.93 -16.00
C ARG A 210 -27.43 -1.44 -15.51
N PRO A 211 -27.27 -1.74 -14.21
CA PRO A 211 -25.98 -2.16 -13.68
C PRO A 211 -25.65 -3.60 -14.07
N VAL A 212 -24.39 -3.86 -14.44
CA VAL A 212 -23.87 -5.21 -14.73
C VAL A 212 -22.47 -5.33 -14.13
N ALA A 213 -22.32 -6.15 -13.09
CA ALA A 213 -21.09 -6.24 -12.31
C ALA A 213 -20.26 -7.51 -12.60
N THR A 214 -20.90 -8.60 -13.02
CA THR A 214 -20.22 -9.90 -13.18
C THR A 214 -20.46 -10.52 -14.56
N PRO A 215 -19.57 -11.43 -15.01
CA PRO A 215 -19.79 -12.21 -16.23
C PRO A 215 -21.11 -12.97 -16.21
N GLU A 216 -21.51 -13.56 -15.08
CA GLU A 216 -22.73 -14.34 -14.93
C GLU A 216 -23.97 -13.46 -15.10
N GLN A 217 -23.97 -12.24 -14.54
CA GLN A 217 -25.02 -11.26 -14.78
C GLN A 217 -25.07 -10.86 -16.26
N ALA A 218 -23.91 -10.71 -16.89
CA ALA A 218 -23.83 -10.44 -18.31
C ALA A 218 -24.31 -11.62 -19.17
N GLU A 219 -24.22 -12.87 -18.70
CA GLU A 219 -24.75 -14.06 -19.38
C GLU A 219 -26.27 -14.16 -19.31
N SER A 220 -26.87 -13.81 -18.17
CA SER A 220 -28.32 -13.90 -17.97
C SER A 220 -29.07 -12.63 -18.37
N LEU A 221 -28.37 -11.61 -18.89
CA LEU A 221 -28.96 -10.31 -19.21
C LEU A 221 -29.97 -10.40 -20.37
N THR A 222 -31.18 -9.90 -20.16
CA THR A 222 -32.20 -9.72 -21.21
C THR A 222 -32.38 -8.24 -21.50
N VAL A 223 -32.14 -7.80 -22.73
CA VAL A 223 -32.28 -6.40 -23.15
C VAL A 223 -33.45 -6.24 -24.13
N PRO A 224 -34.19 -5.12 -24.11
CA PRO A 224 -35.29 -4.88 -25.05
C PRO A 224 -34.84 -4.84 -26.51
N ASP A 225 -33.78 -4.10 -26.81
CA ASP A 225 -33.23 -3.95 -28.16
C ASP A 225 -31.70 -4.17 -28.15
N PRO A 226 -31.21 -5.36 -28.57
CA PRO A 226 -29.79 -5.66 -28.70
C PRO A 226 -29.02 -4.77 -29.69
N ASP A 227 -29.69 -4.17 -30.67
CA ASP A 227 -29.07 -3.34 -31.71
C ASP A 227 -28.89 -1.88 -31.27
N ARG A 228 -29.63 -1.46 -30.24
CA ARG A 228 -29.54 -0.13 -29.61
C ARG A 228 -28.99 -0.20 -28.20
N LEU A 229 -27.95 -1.01 -28.01
CA LEU A 229 -27.31 -1.22 -26.72
C LEU A 229 -25.93 -0.54 -26.65
N ALA A 230 -25.67 0.15 -25.55
CA ALA A 230 -24.39 0.77 -25.24
C ALA A 230 -23.91 0.44 -23.83
N TYR A 231 -22.63 0.66 -23.54
CA TYR A 231 -22.10 0.59 -22.18
C TYR A 231 -21.22 1.78 -21.81
N VAL A 232 -21.22 2.06 -20.52
CA VAL A 232 -20.22 2.89 -19.82
C VAL A 232 -19.60 2.08 -18.69
N VAL A 233 -18.33 2.35 -18.38
CA VAL A 233 -17.66 1.75 -17.23
C VAL A 233 -17.86 2.68 -16.04
N ALA A 234 -18.32 2.14 -14.92
CA ALA A 234 -18.48 2.95 -13.72
C ALA A 234 -17.13 3.43 -13.19
N PRO A 235 -17.00 4.72 -12.84
CA PRO A 235 -15.79 5.25 -12.20
C PRO A 235 -15.41 4.44 -10.97
N GLY A 236 -14.12 4.19 -10.77
CA GLY A 236 -13.62 3.40 -9.64
C GLY A 236 -13.78 1.87 -9.79
N THR A 237 -14.29 1.38 -10.92
CA THR A 237 -14.23 -0.04 -11.27
C THR A 237 -12.81 -0.42 -11.67
N VAL A 238 -12.36 -1.62 -11.29
CA VAL A 238 -11.11 -2.22 -11.79
C VAL A 238 -11.30 -2.59 -13.26
N VAL A 239 -10.48 -2.02 -14.15
CA VAL A 239 -10.67 -2.14 -15.60
C VAL A 239 -10.52 -3.58 -16.06
N THR A 240 -9.58 -4.35 -15.51
CA THR A 240 -9.42 -5.78 -15.85
C THR A 240 -10.65 -6.61 -15.49
N GLU A 241 -11.36 -6.27 -14.41
CA GLU A 241 -12.61 -6.94 -14.05
C GLU A 241 -13.75 -6.52 -14.98
N ALA A 242 -13.86 -5.23 -15.31
CA ALA A 242 -14.82 -4.76 -16.32
C ALA A 242 -14.59 -5.44 -17.68
N ALA A 243 -13.34 -5.65 -18.10
CA ALA A 243 -13.00 -6.29 -19.35
C ALA A 243 -13.53 -7.74 -19.45
N ARG A 244 -13.60 -8.48 -18.33
CA ARG A 244 -14.21 -9.82 -18.29
C ARG A 244 -15.70 -9.76 -18.57
N VAL A 245 -16.41 -8.82 -17.96
CA VAL A 245 -17.84 -8.58 -18.22
C VAL A 245 -18.07 -8.15 -19.68
N LEU A 246 -17.25 -7.22 -20.19
CA LEU A 246 -17.34 -6.74 -21.57
C LEU A 246 -17.07 -7.84 -22.60
N THR A 247 -16.24 -8.82 -22.28
CA THR A 247 -16.00 -9.99 -23.15
C THR A 247 -17.28 -10.79 -23.34
N VAL A 248 -18.03 -11.06 -22.27
CA VAL A 248 -19.34 -11.73 -22.35
C VAL A 248 -20.35 -10.86 -23.09
N LEU A 249 -20.45 -9.59 -22.74
CA LEU A 249 -21.43 -8.68 -23.36
C LEU A 249 -21.20 -8.53 -24.87
N ARG A 250 -19.96 -8.42 -25.33
CA ARG A 250 -19.64 -8.34 -26.78
C ARG A 250 -19.94 -9.64 -27.52
N ARG A 251 -19.74 -10.79 -26.87
CA ARG A 251 -20.09 -12.09 -27.44
C ARG A 251 -21.60 -12.22 -27.63
N ARG A 252 -22.39 -11.77 -26.64
CA ARG A 252 -23.86 -11.84 -26.66
C ARG A 252 -24.50 -10.74 -27.51
N PHE A 253 -23.90 -9.55 -27.54
CA PHE A 253 -24.40 -8.36 -28.23
C PHE A 253 -23.31 -7.80 -29.15
N PRO A 254 -23.13 -8.35 -30.37
CA PRO A 254 -22.04 -7.97 -31.27
C PRO A 254 -22.05 -6.49 -31.71
N ARG A 255 -23.22 -5.84 -31.70
CA ARG A 255 -23.38 -4.41 -32.04
C ARG A 255 -23.24 -3.47 -30.84
N LEU A 256 -22.87 -4.00 -29.66
CA LEU A 256 -22.69 -3.23 -28.43
C LEU A 256 -21.71 -2.06 -28.61
N LYS A 257 -22.20 -0.84 -28.41
CA LYS A 257 -21.38 0.38 -28.45
C LYS A 257 -20.75 0.65 -27.09
N GLY A 258 -19.56 1.23 -27.07
CA GLY A 258 -18.81 1.41 -25.82
C GLY A 258 -18.26 2.80 -25.60
N GLN A 259 -18.21 3.21 -24.33
CA GLN A 259 -17.32 4.28 -23.89
C GLN A 259 -15.88 4.00 -24.36
N HIS A 260 -15.20 5.01 -24.88
CA HIS A 260 -13.85 4.83 -25.44
C HIS A 260 -12.86 4.48 -24.31
N PRO A 261 -11.93 3.51 -24.47
CA PRO A 261 -11.02 3.11 -23.39
C PRO A 261 -10.16 4.23 -22.79
N ARG A 262 -9.79 5.24 -23.59
CA ARG A 262 -9.13 6.48 -23.13
C ARG A 262 -9.93 7.31 -22.12
N GLU A 263 -11.24 7.09 -22.05
CA GLU A 263 -12.16 7.82 -21.17
C GLU A 263 -12.33 7.10 -19.81
N TRP A 264 -11.76 5.90 -19.64
CA TRP A 264 -11.85 5.11 -18.41
C TRP A 264 -10.88 5.60 -17.32
N CYS A 265 -11.15 5.21 -16.08
CA CYS A 265 -10.23 5.41 -14.97
C CYS A 265 -9.38 4.15 -14.77
N TYR A 266 -8.05 4.28 -14.84
CA TYR A 266 -7.13 3.16 -14.57
C TYR A 266 -6.58 3.16 -13.14
N THR A 267 -6.87 4.17 -12.32
CA THR A 267 -6.28 4.27 -10.97
C THR A 267 -6.60 3.06 -10.09
N MET A 268 -7.83 2.55 -10.16
CA MET A 268 -8.20 1.34 -9.41
C MET A 268 -7.60 0.06 -9.99
N ASP A 269 -7.30 0.05 -11.28
CA ASP A 269 -6.60 -1.05 -11.96
C ASP A 269 -5.12 -1.10 -11.58
N ASP A 270 -4.48 0.08 -11.55
CA ASP A 270 -3.13 0.27 -11.05
C ASP A 270 -3.02 -0.15 -9.58
N LEU A 271 -3.99 0.27 -8.74
CA LEU A 271 -4.06 -0.14 -7.33
C LEU A 271 -4.22 -1.66 -7.21
N TYR A 272 -5.14 -2.24 -7.97
CA TYR A 272 -5.39 -3.68 -7.97
C TYR A 272 -4.12 -4.46 -8.32
N THR A 273 -3.41 -4.01 -9.37
CA THR A 273 -2.14 -4.62 -9.82
C THR A 273 -1.02 -4.45 -8.79
N ALA A 274 -0.87 -3.26 -8.21
CA ALA A 274 0.14 -2.98 -7.20
C ALA A 274 -0.07 -3.85 -5.96
N VAL A 275 -1.30 -3.88 -5.43
CA VAL A 275 -1.71 -4.71 -4.29
C VAL A 275 -1.47 -6.19 -4.57
N GLY A 276 -1.94 -6.69 -5.71
CA GLY A 276 -1.74 -8.09 -6.09
C GLY A 276 -0.26 -8.48 -6.14
N SER A 277 0.59 -7.62 -6.70
CA SER A 277 2.03 -7.89 -6.78
C SER A 277 2.75 -7.84 -5.43
N VAL A 278 2.25 -7.07 -4.47
CA VAL A 278 2.75 -7.05 -3.08
C VAL A 278 2.30 -8.32 -2.35
N LEU A 279 1.02 -8.66 -2.43
CA LEU A 279 0.46 -9.83 -1.74
C LEU A 279 1.04 -11.14 -2.26
N ALA A 280 1.26 -11.28 -3.56
CA ALA A 280 1.89 -12.46 -4.16
C ALA A 280 3.32 -12.74 -3.65
N GLN A 281 3.93 -11.78 -2.96
CA GLN A 281 5.26 -11.89 -2.38
C GLN A 281 5.27 -11.79 -0.85
N SER A 282 4.10 -11.85 -0.21
CA SER A 282 3.94 -11.63 1.23
C SER A 282 3.49 -12.89 1.94
N ASP A 283 4.10 -13.20 3.08
CA ASP A 283 3.64 -14.30 3.93
C ASP A 283 2.45 -13.86 4.81
N VAL A 284 2.43 -12.57 5.17
CA VAL A 284 1.40 -11.97 6.01
C VAL A 284 1.10 -10.54 5.54
N LEU A 285 -0.17 -10.18 5.62
CA LEU A 285 -0.68 -8.82 5.45
C LEU A 285 -1.07 -8.23 6.79
N LEU A 286 -0.41 -7.15 7.20
CA LEU A 286 -0.81 -6.30 8.32
C LEU A 286 -1.66 -5.13 7.81
N VAL A 287 -2.92 -5.09 8.22
CA VAL A 287 -3.82 -3.96 7.96
C VAL A 287 -3.82 -3.05 9.19
N THR A 288 -3.21 -1.87 9.07
CA THR A 288 -3.09 -0.92 10.19
C THR A 288 -4.25 0.06 10.24
N GLY A 289 -4.53 0.59 11.43
CA GLY A 289 -5.57 1.59 11.62
C GLY A 289 -7.00 1.02 11.65
N ARG A 290 -7.99 1.91 11.70
CA ARG A 290 -9.42 1.58 11.64
C ARG A 290 -10.03 2.32 10.46
N GLY A 291 -10.66 1.61 9.55
CA GLY A 291 -11.28 2.21 8.39
C GLY A 291 -11.51 1.23 7.26
N ASP A 292 -12.10 1.76 6.20
CA ASP A 292 -12.38 1.04 4.96
C ASP A 292 -11.85 1.87 3.79
N SER A 293 -10.53 1.78 3.55
CA SER A 293 -9.86 2.46 2.45
C SER A 293 -9.92 1.60 1.17
N PRO A 294 -9.89 2.19 -0.04
CA PRO A 294 -9.85 1.41 -1.28
C PRO A 294 -8.69 0.43 -1.37
N VAL A 295 -7.55 0.74 -0.75
CA VAL A 295 -6.42 -0.21 -0.69
C VAL A 295 -6.79 -1.44 0.14
N VAL A 296 -7.50 -1.29 1.26
CA VAL A 296 -7.98 -2.42 2.07
C VAL A 296 -9.07 -3.21 1.34
N ARG A 297 -10.09 -2.55 0.78
CA ARG A 297 -11.13 -3.24 -0.02
C ARG A 297 -10.57 -4.01 -1.21
N THR A 298 -9.50 -3.51 -1.79
CA THR A 298 -8.80 -4.16 -2.91
C THR A 298 -7.92 -5.31 -2.43
N ALA A 299 -7.31 -5.19 -1.26
CA ALA A 299 -6.38 -6.18 -0.72
C ALA A 299 -7.08 -7.41 -0.13
N LEU A 300 -8.16 -7.26 0.65
CA LEU A 300 -8.78 -8.38 1.35
C LEU A 300 -9.25 -9.52 0.41
N PRO A 301 -9.97 -9.24 -0.71
CA PRO A 301 -10.36 -10.30 -1.64
C PRO A 301 -9.16 -10.94 -2.35
N GLN A 302 -8.11 -10.16 -2.64
CA GLN A 302 -6.89 -10.68 -3.27
C GLN A 302 -6.08 -11.54 -2.30
N ALA A 303 -5.96 -11.14 -1.04
CA ALA A 303 -5.29 -11.91 0.00
C ALA A 303 -5.97 -13.26 0.21
N ALA A 304 -7.32 -13.28 0.23
CA ALA A 304 -8.08 -14.53 0.32
C ALA A 304 -7.84 -15.47 -0.88
N ARG A 305 -7.74 -14.93 -2.10
CA ARG A 305 -7.43 -15.73 -3.31
C ARG A 305 -6.01 -16.28 -3.33
N LEU A 306 -5.07 -15.55 -2.72
CA LEU A 306 -3.65 -15.90 -2.65
C LEU A 306 -3.28 -16.65 -1.36
N ASP A 307 -4.26 -16.97 -0.51
CA ASP A 307 -4.08 -17.58 0.82
C ASP A 307 -3.07 -16.83 1.72
N VAL A 308 -3.01 -15.50 1.60
CA VAL A 308 -2.15 -14.65 2.43
C VAL A 308 -2.82 -14.40 3.78
N ARG A 309 -2.11 -14.70 4.87
CA ARG A 309 -2.61 -14.49 6.23
C ARG A 309 -2.86 -13.00 6.49
N VAL A 310 -4.09 -12.62 6.83
CA VAL A 310 -4.44 -11.24 7.17
C VAL A 310 -4.48 -11.02 8.68
N ARG A 311 -3.93 -9.90 9.15
CA ARG A 311 -3.95 -9.45 10.55
C ARG A 311 -4.30 -7.97 10.64
N HIS A 312 -5.35 -7.66 11.41
CA HIS A 312 -5.75 -6.29 11.68
C HIS A 312 -5.04 -5.77 12.93
N VAL A 313 -4.32 -4.65 12.77
CA VAL A 313 -3.52 -4.01 13.82
C VAL A 313 -4.00 -2.56 13.98
N PRO A 314 -5.14 -2.34 14.67
CA PRO A 314 -5.69 -0.99 14.85
C PRO A 314 -4.82 -0.11 15.76
N ALA A 315 -4.00 -0.72 16.61
CA ALA A 315 -3.04 -0.08 17.51
C ALA A 315 -1.90 -1.04 17.88
N LEU A 316 -0.79 -0.52 18.40
CA LEU A 316 0.42 -1.32 18.71
C LEU A 316 0.18 -2.46 19.71
N ASP A 317 -0.72 -2.26 20.67
CA ASP A 317 -1.11 -3.25 21.67
C ASP A 317 -1.92 -4.43 21.08
N HIS A 318 -2.25 -4.40 19.79
CA HIS A 318 -2.86 -5.50 19.05
C HIS A 318 -1.86 -6.32 18.26
N LEU A 319 -0.65 -5.79 18.01
CA LEU A 319 0.41 -6.53 17.33
C LEU A 319 0.91 -7.65 18.25
N ARG A 320 0.95 -8.89 17.75
CA ARG A 320 1.46 -10.05 18.49
C ARG A 320 2.74 -10.60 17.85
N PRO A 321 3.60 -11.31 18.60
CA PRO A 321 4.81 -11.92 18.05
C PRO A 321 4.55 -12.79 16.81
N GLN A 322 3.49 -13.62 16.85
CA GLN A 322 3.11 -14.50 15.74
C GLN A 322 2.65 -13.76 14.46
N ASP A 323 2.21 -12.49 14.58
CA ASP A 323 1.84 -11.69 13.41
C ASP A 323 3.07 -11.19 12.65
N THR A 324 4.24 -11.21 13.32
CA THR A 324 5.53 -10.82 12.77
C THR A 324 6.41 -12.03 12.40
N ASP A 325 5.86 -13.24 12.55
CA ASP A 325 6.48 -14.53 12.22
C ASP A 325 6.37 -14.86 10.73
N ALA A 326 7.04 -14.01 9.96
CA ALA A 326 7.09 -14.00 8.52
C ALA A 326 8.43 -13.43 8.05
N ALA A 327 8.91 -13.90 6.90
CA ALA A 327 10.08 -13.33 6.23
C ALA A 327 9.70 -12.07 5.45
N THR A 328 8.49 -12.05 4.86
CA THR A 328 7.95 -10.91 4.14
C THR A 328 6.59 -10.47 4.67
N ILE A 329 6.52 -9.20 5.08
CA ILE A 329 5.33 -8.58 5.68
C ILE A 329 4.84 -7.45 4.77
N ALA A 330 3.62 -7.58 4.24
CA ALA A 330 2.92 -6.44 3.64
C ALA A 330 2.29 -5.57 4.73
N VAL A 331 2.43 -4.25 4.63
CA VAL A 331 1.76 -3.31 5.53
C VAL A 331 0.91 -2.34 4.73
N LEU A 332 -0.40 -2.33 5.00
CA LEU A 332 -1.38 -1.45 4.37
C LEU A 332 -2.08 -0.61 5.44
N ASP A 333 -2.24 0.70 5.20
CA ASP A 333 -3.01 1.54 6.09
C ASP A 333 -4.49 1.62 5.68
N ALA A 334 -5.36 1.34 6.65
CA ALA A 334 -6.79 1.55 6.54
C ALA A 334 -7.18 3.01 6.85
N SER A 335 -6.27 3.80 7.43
CA SER A 335 -6.50 5.18 7.86
C SER A 335 -5.92 6.22 6.89
N ALA A 336 -6.28 7.49 7.09
CA ALA A 336 -5.73 8.61 6.35
C ALA A 336 -4.56 9.33 7.09
N ASP A 337 -4.39 9.12 8.40
CA ASP A 337 -3.40 9.86 9.22
C ASP A 337 -2.01 9.18 9.24
N GLU A 338 -1.97 7.91 8.82
CA GLU A 338 -0.75 7.13 8.63
C GLU A 338 0.08 6.91 9.92
N ARG A 339 -0.46 7.30 11.08
CA ARG A 339 0.21 7.25 12.38
C ARG A 339 0.43 5.83 12.83
N VAL A 340 -0.61 4.99 12.74
CA VAL A 340 -0.52 3.59 13.18
C VAL A 340 0.47 2.83 12.30
N ARG A 341 0.45 3.02 10.97
CA ARG A 341 1.45 2.41 10.08
C ARG A 341 2.87 2.86 10.41
N ARG A 342 3.10 4.15 10.62
CA ARG A 342 4.44 4.67 11.00
C ARG A 342 4.92 4.02 12.29
N GLN A 343 4.04 3.90 13.29
CA GLN A 343 4.35 3.25 14.55
C GLN A 343 4.66 1.75 14.37
N VAL A 344 3.85 1.03 13.60
CA VAL A 344 4.07 -0.40 13.31
C VAL A 344 5.37 -0.61 12.54
N THR A 345 5.64 0.21 11.54
CA THR A 345 6.91 0.20 10.76
C THR A 345 8.10 0.38 11.70
N GLN A 346 8.11 1.43 12.54
CA GLN A 346 9.19 1.69 13.50
C GLN A 346 9.39 0.52 14.49
N VAL A 347 8.30 -0.11 14.93
CA VAL A 347 8.38 -1.28 15.81
C VAL A 347 8.99 -2.47 15.09
N LEU A 348 8.61 -2.72 13.85
CA LEU A 348 9.14 -3.83 13.06
C LEU A 348 10.62 -3.66 12.76
N ASP A 349 11.08 -2.42 12.53
CA ASP A 349 12.51 -2.07 12.42
C ASP A 349 13.27 -2.35 13.73
N GLY A 350 12.60 -2.22 14.88
CA GLY A 350 13.18 -2.55 16.19
C GLY A 350 13.18 -4.04 16.54
N LEU A 351 12.46 -4.87 15.78
CA LEU A 351 12.37 -6.31 15.98
C LEU A 351 13.32 -7.09 15.06
N GLY A 352 14.34 -6.43 14.52
CA GLY A 352 15.37 -7.01 13.67
C GLY A 352 15.56 -6.23 12.37
N PRO A 353 16.64 -6.50 11.62
CA PRO A 353 16.96 -5.75 10.40
C PRO A 353 15.83 -5.84 9.36
N ALA A 354 15.42 -4.71 8.79
CA ALA A 354 14.30 -4.64 7.86
C ALA A 354 14.68 -3.93 6.56
N SER A 355 14.33 -4.55 5.43
CA SER A 355 14.37 -3.90 4.11
C SER A 355 12.97 -3.40 3.73
N HIS A 356 12.85 -2.15 3.28
CA HIS A 356 11.59 -1.53 2.91
C HIS A 356 11.46 -1.43 1.39
N VAL A 357 10.43 -2.07 0.82
CA VAL A 357 10.18 -2.09 -0.62
C VAL A 357 8.81 -1.45 -0.91
N HIS A 358 8.82 -0.40 -1.73
CA HIS A 358 7.62 0.32 -2.12
C HIS A 358 7.24 -0.02 -3.57
N ARG A 359 6.04 -0.59 -3.76
CA ARG A 359 5.51 -0.95 -5.07
C ARG A 359 4.50 0.09 -5.55
N GLN A 360 4.63 0.49 -6.81
CA GLN A 360 3.70 1.38 -7.48
C GLN A 360 3.49 0.90 -8.90
N VAL A 361 2.26 1.03 -9.39
CA VAL A 361 1.88 0.81 -10.78
C VAL A 361 1.22 2.10 -11.26
N ARG A 362 1.47 2.48 -12.51
CA ARG A 362 0.84 3.64 -13.12
C ARG A 362 0.58 3.38 -14.60
N THR A 363 -0.66 3.56 -15.01
CA THR A 363 -1.07 3.57 -16.40
C THR A 363 -1.04 5.00 -16.93
N THR A 364 -0.45 5.21 -18.10
CA THR A 364 -0.47 6.50 -18.80
C THR A 364 -1.06 6.31 -20.18
N THR A 365 -1.91 7.26 -20.61
CA THR A 365 -2.43 7.30 -21.97
C THR A 365 -1.84 8.54 -22.65
N PRO A 366 -0.92 8.39 -23.62
CA PRO A 366 -0.33 9.55 -24.30
C PRO A 366 -1.39 10.32 -25.07
N ALA A 367 -1.22 11.65 -25.16
CA ALA A 367 -2.04 12.48 -26.02
C ALA A 367 -1.79 12.13 -27.50
N PRO A 368 -2.77 12.29 -28.40
CA PRO A 368 -2.63 11.95 -29.82
C PRO A 368 -1.43 12.60 -30.53
N SER A 369 -0.98 13.78 -30.07
CA SER A 369 0.18 14.48 -30.64
C SER A 369 1.54 13.89 -30.24
N ALA A 370 1.62 13.07 -29.18
CA ALA A 370 2.87 12.48 -28.72
C ALA A 370 3.30 11.25 -29.55
N LEU A 371 2.36 10.61 -30.24
CA LEU A 371 2.62 9.48 -31.15
C LEU A 371 3.14 9.92 -32.53
N ALA A 372 3.11 11.22 -32.84
CA ALA A 372 3.59 11.77 -34.10
C ALA A 372 5.08 12.17 -34.07
N ALA A 373 5.73 12.13 -32.90
CA ALA A 373 7.16 12.35 -32.77
C ALA A 373 7.86 10.99 -32.68
N GLY A 374 8.10 10.36 -33.84
CA GLY A 374 9.11 9.31 -33.94
C GLY A 374 10.48 9.88 -33.56
N PRO A 375 11.44 9.05 -33.12
CA PRO A 375 12.77 9.53 -32.78
C PRO A 375 13.37 10.19 -34.03
N ALA A 376 13.71 11.48 -33.93
CA ALA A 376 14.58 12.11 -34.90
C ALA A 376 15.94 11.43 -34.77
N ASP A 377 16.26 10.58 -35.74
CA ASP A 377 17.56 9.92 -35.87
C ASP A 377 18.63 11.02 -36.07
N PRO A 378 19.55 11.26 -35.12
CA PRO A 378 20.55 12.30 -35.23
C PRO A 378 21.78 11.73 -35.94
N ALA A 379 21.59 11.23 -37.16
CA ALA A 379 22.68 10.75 -37.99
C ALA A 379 22.24 10.78 -39.45
N LEU A 380 22.19 11.97 -40.06
CA LEU A 380 22.30 12.22 -41.51
C LEU A 380 22.25 13.72 -41.76
N ALA A 381 23.31 14.42 -41.33
CA ALA A 381 23.60 15.76 -41.78
C ALA A 381 25.10 15.86 -42.10
N GLU A 382 25.54 15.10 -43.11
CA GLU A 382 26.74 15.38 -43.91
C GLU A 382 26.85 14.34 -45.04
N GLY A 383 26.98 14.81 -46.30
CA GLY A 383 27.38 13.95 -47.43
C GLY A 383 26.57 14.15 -48.72
N ARG A 384 27.08 14.99 -49.62
CA ARG A 384 26.65 15.11 -51.02
C ARG A 384 26.89 13.80 -51.80
N GLY A 385 25.99 13.43 -52.72
CA GLY A 385 26.41 12.72 -53.96
C GLY A 385 25.49 11.63 -54.56
N ARG A 386 24.68 12.04 -55.55
CA ARG A 386 24.17 11.30 -56.74
C ARG A 386 23.08 10.19 -56.63
N PRO A 387 22.26 10.00 -57.71
CA PRO A 387 21.02 9.22 -57.66
C PRO A 387 21.13 7.85 -58.36
N ALA A 388 20.29 6.88 -57.95
CA ALA A 388 19.87 5.74 -58.77
C ALA A 388 18.54 5.16 -58.27
N GLN A 389 17.80 4.58 -59.21
CA GLN A 389 16.38 4.20 -59.20
C GLN A 389 16.05 2.96 -58.35
N GLY A 390 14.76 2.79 -57.97
CA GLY A 390 14.11 1.46 -58.00
C GLY A 390 13.07 1.10 -56.94
N VAL A 391 11.77 1.18 -57.32
CA VAL A 391 10.70 0.16 -57.14
C VAL A 391 10.10 -0.21 -55.74
N ARG A 392 8.82 0.19 -55.56
CA ARG A 392 7.59 -0.47 -55.00
C ARG A 392 7.58 -1.36 -53.71
N ASP A 393 6.78 -0.92 -52.71
CA ASP A 393 5.61 -1.56 -52.00
C ASP A 393 5.69 -2.97 -51.33
N PRO A 394 4.79 -3.36 -50.37
CA PRO A 394 4.54 -2.82 -49.00
C PRO A 394 4.38 -3.96 -47.93
N ALA A 395 3.95 -3.60 -46.70
CA ALA A 395 3.42 -4.45 -45.61
C ALA A 395 4.38 -4.99 -44.51
N GLY A 396 4.10 -4.62 -43.27
CA GLY A 396 4.75 -5.17 -42.06
C GLY A 396 4.30 -4.47 -40.77
N ILE A 397 3.21 -4.96 -40.18
CA ILE A 397 2.65 -4.52 -38.90
C ILE A 397 3.61 -4.93 -37.77
N ALA A 398 4.09 -3.97 -36.97
CA ALA A 398 4.91 -4.23 -35.78
C ALA A 398 4.10 -4.08 -34.48
N ALA A 399 4.16 -5.11 -33.63
CA ALA A 399 3.57 -5.16 -32.28
C ALA A 399 4.47 -4.43 -31.24
N PRO A 400 3.92 -3.87 -30.15
CA PRO A 400 4.73 -3.18 -29.15
C PRO A 400 5.39 -4.14 -28.14
N THR A 401 6.68 -3.94 -27.96
CA THR A 401 7.58 -4.59 -27.00
C THR A 401 7.34 -4.14 -25.54
N ARG A 402 7.22 -5.11 -24.62
CA ARG A 402 7.34 -4.89 -23.16
C ARG A 402 8.83 -4.93 -22.78
N SER A 403 9.34 -3.84 -22.21
CA SER A 403 10.63 -3.82 -21.53
C SER A 403 10.41 -3.90 -20.02
N LEU A 404 10.89 -4.99 -19.41
CA LEU A 404 11.10 -5.13 -17.98
C LEU A 404 12.60 -4.99 -17.76
N ALA A 405 13.00 -3.99 -16.99
CA ALA A 405 14.35 -3.84 -16.46
C ALA A 405 14.28 -3.92 -14.92
N PRO A 406 15.34 -4.46 -14.28
CA PRO A 406 15.31 -5.10 -12.95
C PRO A 406 14.97 -4.20 -11.77
#